data_AF-A0A6G3MI74-F1
#
_entry.id   AF-A0A6G3MI74-F1
#
_cell.length_a   1.000
_cell.length_b   1.000
_cell.length_c   1.000
_cell.angle_alpha   90.00
_cell.angle_beta   90.00
_cell.angle_gamma   90.00
#
_symmetry.space_group_name_H-M   'P 1'
#
loop_
_entity.id
_entity.type
_entity.pdbx_description
1 polymer ?
#
loop_
_entity_poly.entity_id
_entity_poly.type
_entity_poly.pdbx_seq_one_letter_code
_entity_poly.pdbx_strand_id
1 'polypeptide(L)'
;MSALFHPGIIFSILLCINLIIKMFSSGYSISFIILFELFALWTFVSIPLTFAGAIYGFKRRAIKSPVKRNLIPRTIPHQTFYTKPTFSILFGGFICFLCIYLQLYYIINSIWLRFSYLMFGLLFLVTLLFIAVCAQTAFVFCYFCLRAEDYRWQWRSFLTPCASALYSLIYLIFYINRPDK
;
A
#
# COMPACT_ATOMS: atom_id res chain seq x y z
N MET A 1 -19.41 7.86 3.47
CA MET A 1 -18.38 8.72 4.12
C MET A 1 -16.98 8.47 3.56
N SER A 2 -16.55 7.22 3.35
CA SER A 2 -15.22 6.89 2.80
C SER A 2 -14.96 7.46 1.39
N ALA A 3 -15.99 7.57 0.56
CA ALA A 3 -15.90 8.00 -0.84
C ALA A 3 -15.48 9.46 -1.06
N LEU A 4 -15.65 10.34 -0.06
CA LEU A 4 -15.32 11.77 -0.15
C LEU A 4 -14.19 12.16 0.81
N PHE A 5 -14.09 11.45 1.95
CA PHE A 5 -13.12 11.78 2.98
C PHE A 5 -11.68 11.50 2.55
N HIS A 6 -11.41 10.32 2.01
CA HIS A 6 -10.08 9.95 1.53
C HIS A 6 -9.62 10.84 0.36
N PRO A 7 -10.51 11.15 -0.63
CA PRO A 7 -10.18 12.15 -1.64
C PRO A 7 -9.90 13.55 -1.15
N GLY A 8 -10.76 14.04 -0.25
CA GLY A 8 -10.66 15.40 0.25
C GLY A 8 -9.31 15.66 0.92
N ILE A 9 -8.81 14.69 1.70
CA ILE A 9 -7.51 14.81 2.37
C ILE A 9 -6.36 14.95 1.37
N ILE A 10 -6.28 14.06 0.38
CA ILE A 10 -5.21 14.07 -0.62
C ILE A 10 -5.28 15.34 -1.49
N PHE A 11 -6.48 15.76 -1.88
CA PHE A 11 -6.68 17.01 -2.62
C PHE A 11 -6.26 18.23 -1.79
N SER A 12 -6.59 18.28 -0.51
CA SER A 12 -6.14 19.34 0.40
C SER A 12 -4.62 19.39 0.52
N ILE A 13 -3.95 18.24 0.62
CA ILE A 13 -2.49 18.16 0.67
C ILE A 13 -1.89 18.68 -0.64
N LEU A 14 -2.41 18.24 -1.79
CA LEU A 14 -1.98 18.72 -3.10
C LEU A 14 -2.17 20.23 -3.27
N LEU A 15 -3.31 20.76 -2.80
CA LEU A 15 -3.60 22.18 -2.86
C LEU A 15 -2.65 22.99 -1.96
N CYS A 16 -2.38 22.54 -0.74
CA CYS A 16 -1.38 23.16 0.15
C CYS A 16 0.02 23.17 -0.49
N ILE A 17 0.46 22.04 -1.04
CA ILE A 17 1.77 21.94 -1.72
C ILE A 17 1.81 22.89 -2.93
N ASN A 18 0.76 22.91 -3.76
CA ASN A 18 0.74 23.77 -4.94
C ASN A 18 0.70 25.27 -4.57
N LEU A 19 0.02 25.65 -3.48
CA LEU A 19 0.06 27.01 -2.95
C LEU A 19 1.47 27.41 -2.50
N ILE A 20 2.19 26.52 -1.80
CA ILE A 20 3.58 26.73 -1.39
C ILE A 20 4.48 26.93 -2.61
N ILE A 21 4.40 26.04 -3.60
CA ILE A 21 5.18 26.10 -4.86
C ILE A 21 4.93 27.40 -5.61
N LYS A 22 3.68 27.89 -5.62
CA LYS A 22 3.29 29.15 -6.22
C LYS A 22 3.85 30.36 -5.47
N MET A 23 3.91 30.32 -4.13
CA MET A 23 4.55 31.38 -3.34
C MET A 23 6.06 31.48 -3.60
N PHE A 24 6.74 30.36 -3.83
CA PHE A 24 8.17 30.33 -4.17
C PHE A 24 8.47 30.61 -5.65
N SER A 25 7.48 31.05 -6.45
CA SER A 25 7.61 31.41 -7.87
C SER A 25 8.34 30.37 -8.72
N SER A 26 8.16 29.09 -8.40
CA SER A 26 8.79 27.99 -9.11
C SER A 26 7.96 27.58 -10.33
N GLY A 27 8.61 27.35 -11.47
CA GLY A 27 7.95 26.98 -12.75
C GLY A 27 7.24 25.62 -12.76
N TYR A 28 7.24 24.91 -11.62
CA TYR A 28 6.56 23.63 -11.41
C TYR A 28 5.15 23.80 -10.82
N SER A 29 4.64 25.03 -10.68
CA SER A 29 3.27 25.24 -10.21
C SER A 29 2.26 24.66 -11.21
N ILE A 30 1.34 23.85 -10.68
CA ILE A 30 0.30 23.22 -11.48
C ILE A 30 -0.75 24.29 -11.78
N SER A 31 -1.07 24.48 -13.06
CA SER A 31 -2.10 25.40 -13.52
C SER A 31 -3.46 25.05 -12.90
N PHE A 32 -4.28 26.08 -12.61
CA PHE A 32 -5.58 25.90 -11.95
C PHE A 32 -6.53 24.96 -12.70
N ILE A 33 -6.50 24.99 -14.04
CA ILE A 33 -7.28 24.08 -14.90
C ILE A 33 -6.95 22.61 -14.62
N ILE A 34 -5.66 22.25 -14.54
CA ILE A 34 -5.23 20.86 -14.31
C ILE A 34 -5.69 20.40 -12.92
N LEU A 35 -5.67 21.30 -11.94
CA LEU A 35 -6.12 21.02 -10.59
C LEU A 35 -7.63 20.74 -10.53
N PHE A 36 -8.42 21.49 -11.31
CA PHE A 36 -9.85 21.25 -11.49
C PHE A 36 -10.13 19.95 -12.26
N GLU A 37 -9.35 19.66 -13.30
CA GLU A 37 -9.48 18.43 -14.09
C GLU A 37 -9.18 17.18 -13.24
N LEU A 38 -8.15 17.23 -12.39
CA LEU A 38 -7.86 16.18 -11.40
C LEU A 38 -9.04 15.99 -10.43
N PHE A 39 -9.61 17.09 -9.92
CA PHE A 39 -10.75 17.04 -9.01
C PHE A 39 -12.00 16.44 -9.68
N ALA A 40 -12.28 16.86 -10.92
CA ALA A 40 -13.40 16.37 -11.72
C ALA A 40 -13.23 14.88 -12.03
N LEU A 41 -12.08 14.46 -12.56
CA LEU A 41 -11.79 13.05 -12.84
C LEU A 41 -11.96 12.21 -11.57
N TRP A 42 -11.51 12.71 -10.43
CA TRP A 42 -11.63 11.99 -9.18
C TRP A 42 -13.08 11.84 -8.73
N THR A 43 -13.83 12.94 -8.66
CA THR A 43 -15.24 12.91 -8.24
C THR A 43 -16.09 12.07 -9.19
N PHE A 44 -15.90 12.24 -10.50
CA PHE A 44 -16.65 11.50 -11.51
C PHE A 44 -16.27 10.02 -11.61
N VAL A 45 -15.08 9.58 -11.19
CA VAL A 45 -14.72 8.16 -11.18
C VAL A 45 -15.03 7.50 -9.84
N SER A 46 -14.64 8.13 -8.72
CA SER A 46 -14.77 7.51 -7.39
C SER A 46 -16.21 7.46 -6.89
N ILE A 47 -17.03 8.47 -7.17
CA ILE A 47 -18.44 8.48 -6.74
C ILE A 47 -19.23 7.34 -7.38
N PRO A 48 -19.27 7.17 -8.72
CA PRO A 48 -20.03 6.07 -9.31
C PRO A 48 -19.43 4.71 -8.95
N LEU A 49 -18.11 4.59 -8.83
CA LEU A 49 -17.49 3.31 -8.47
C LEU A 49 -17.82 2.90 -7.02
N THR A 50 -17.83 3.85 -6.08
CA THR A 50 -18.26 3.57 -4.70
C THR A 50 -19.75 3.29 -4.60
N PHE A 51 -20.57 3.95 -5.42
CA PHE A 51 -22.01 3.67 -5.50
C PHE A 51 -22.26 2.28 -6.10
N ALA A 52 -21.56 1.91 -7.17
CA ALA A 52 -21.61 0.58 -7.76
C ALA A 52 -21.18 -0.50 -6.75
N GLY A 53 -20.08 -0.26 -6.03
CA GLY A 53 -19.61 -1.14 -4.96
C GLY A 53 -20.63 -1.27 -3.82
N ALA A 54 -21.28 -0.18 -3.43
CA ALA A 54 -22.34 -0.19 -2.41
C ALA A 54 -23.56 -0.99 -2.87
N ILE A 55 -24.06 -0.76 -4.09
CA ILE A 55 -25.17 -1.53 -4.67
C ILE A 55 -24.84 -3.02 -4.68
N TYR A 56 -23.63 -3.38 -5.11
CA TYR A 56 -23.19 -4.77 -5.12
C TYR A 56 -23.09 -5.36 -3.70
N GLY A 57 -22.59 -4.58 -2.75
CA GLY A 57 -22.52 -4.94 -1.34
C GLY A 57 -23.88 -5.18 -0.71
N PHE A 58 -24.87 -4.30 -0.97
CA PHE A 58 -26.23 -4.45 -0.44
C PHE A 58 -27.02 -5.59 -1.09
N LYS A 59 -26.73 -5.93 -2.36
CA LYS A 59 -27.33 -7.09 -3.04
C LYS A 59 -26.79 -8.43 -2.52
N ARG A 60 -25.60 -8.45 -1.92
CA ARG A 60 -25.01 -9.67 -1.35
C ARG A 60 -25.66 -9.96 0.01
N ARG A 61 -26.01 -11.24 0.26
CA ARG A 61 -26.54 -11.67 1.56
C ARG A 61 -25.50 -11.40 2.65
N ALA A 62 -25.97 -10.94 3.81
CA ALA A 62 -25.12 -10.78 4.98
C ALA A 62 -24.36 -12.07 5.26
N ILE A 63 -23.04 -11.97 5.40
CA ILE A 63 -22.16 -13.10 5.68
C ILE A 63 -22.57 -13.65 7.06
N LYS A 64 -23.22 -14.81 7.06
CA LYS A 64 -23.57 -15.49 8.30
C LYS A 64 -22.28 -16.02 8.92
N SER A 65 -22.00 -15.59 10.15
CA SER A 65 -20.89 -16.15 10.92
C SER A 65 -21.12 -17.66 11.05
N PRO A 66 -20.19 -18.52 10.60
CA PRO A 66 -20.38 -19.98 10.58
C PRO A 66 -20.44 -20.57 12.00
N VAL A 67 -20.12 -19.78 13.03
CA VAL A 67 -20.06 -20.23 14.42
C VAL A 67 -20.76 -19.23 15.33
N LYS A 68 -21.45 -19.74 16.36
CA LYS A 68 -21.96 -18.94 17.48
C LYS A 68 -20.76 -18.28 18.17
N ARG A 69 -20.74 -16.95 18.22
CA ARG A 69 -19.67 -16.20 18.90
C ARG A 69 -19.91 -16.25 20.40
N ASN A 70 -18.91 -16.66 21.18
CA ASN A 70 -18.93 -16.43 22.62
C ASN A 70 -18.71 -14.94 22.90
N LEU A 71 -19.42 -14.40 23.90
CA LEU A 71 -19.31 -13.00 24.32
C LEU A 71 -17.96 -12.70 25.00
N ILE A 72 -17.33 -13.73 25.58
CA ILE A 72 -16.02 -13.64 26.22
C ILE A 72 -14.95 -14.07 25.20
N PRO A 73 -13.97 -13.20 24.86
CA PRO A 73 -12.88 -13.59 23.98
C PRO A 73 -12.05 -14.70 24.64
N ARG A 74 -11.79 -15.77 23.89
CA ARG A 74 -10.91 -16.85 24.35
C ARG A 74 -9.49 -16.32 24.56
N THR A 75 -8.85 -16.73 25.65
CA THR A 75 -7.45 -16.40 25.93
C THR A 75 -6.55 -16.95 24.82
N ILE A 76 -5.66 -16.10 24.30
CA ILE A 76 -4.72 -16.48 23.24
C ILE A 76 -3.61 -17.32 23.88
N PRO A 77 -3.31 -18.53 23.35
CA PRO A 77 -2.25 -19.36 23.90
C PRO A 77 -0.87 -18.69 23.75
N HIS A 78 0.11 -19.13 24.53
CA HIS A 78 1.47 -18.63 24.43
C HIS A 78 2.04 -18.88 23.01
N GLN A 79 2.37 -17.79 22.32
CA GLN A 79 2.92 -17.86 20.97
C GLN A 79 4.40 -18.20 20.98
N THR A 80 4.79 -19.14 20.13
CA THR A 80 6.17 -19.44 19.79
C THR A 80 6.84 -18.22 19.12
N PHE A 81 8.17 -18.16 19.16
CA PHE A 81 8.94 -17.02 18.65
C PHE A 81 8.57 -16.59 17.22
N TYR A 82 8.41 -17.55 16.30
CA TYR A 82 8.08 -17.29 14.90
C TYR A 82 6.65 -16.75 14.68
N THR A 83 5.75 -16.98 15.64
CA THR A 83 4.35 -16.54 15.53
C THR A 83 4.13 -15.17 16.20
N LYS A 84 5.14 -14.65 16.91
CA LYS A 84 5.02 -13.33 17.52
C LYS A 84 4.75 -12.27 16.45
N PRO A 85 3.87 -11.30 16.73
CA PRO A 85 3.46 -10.28 15.75
C PRO A 85 4.65 -9.50 15.18
N THR A 86 5.59 -9.12 16.03
CA THR A 86 6.78 -8.35 15.61
C THR A 86 7.67 -9.14 14.66
N PHE A 87 7.95 -10.40 14.98
CA PHE A 87 8.76 -11.27 14.13
C PHE A 87 8.05 -11.55 12.79
N SER A 88 6.76 -11.86 12.82
CA SER A 88 5.97 -12.12 11.61
C SER A 88 5.91 -10.90 10.67
N ILE A 89 5.76 -9.69 11.22
CA ILE A 89 5.72 -8.45 10.42
C ILE A 89 7.07 -8.17 9.79
N LEU A 90 8.16 -8.21 10.56
CA LEU A 90 9.51 -7.94 10.05
C LEU A 90 9.92 -8.99 9.01
N PHE A 91 9.75 -10.27 9.31
CA PHE A 91 10.15 -11.36 8.42
C PHE A 91 9.32 -11.38 7.13
N GLY A 92 8.01 -11.16 7.22
CA GLY A 92 7.17 -11.06 6.01
C GLY A 92 7.46 -9.83 5.16
N GLY A 93 7.79 -8.69 5.79
CA GLY A 93 8.25 -7.50 5.09
C GLY A 93 9.59 -7.71 4.37
N PHE A 94 10.52 -8.45 5.00
CA PHE A 94 11.80 -8.80 4.40
C PHE A 94 11.64 -9.68 3.15
N ILE A 95 10.77 -10.70 3.21
CA ILE A 95 10.46 -11.55 2.04
C ILE A 95 9.89 -10.71 0.89
N CYS A 96 8.94 -9.82 1.18
CA CYS A 96 8.37 -8.93 0.16
C CYS A 96 9.44 -8.01 -0.45
N PHE A 97 10.35 -7.48 0.38
CA PHE A 97 11.45 -6.64 -0.08
C PHE A 97 12.42 -7.40 -1.00
N LEU A 98 12.79 -8.63 -0.65
CA LEU A 98 13.66 -9.47 -1.50
C LEU A 98 13.06 -9.72 -2.89
N CYS A 99 11.76 -9.95 -2.98
CA CYS A 99 11.08 -10.17 -4.25
C CYS A 99 11.09 -8.95 -5.19
N ILE A 100 11.17 -7.72 -4.62
CA ILE A 100 11.15 -6.46 -5.39
C ILE A 100 12.54 -5.80 -5.51
N TYR A 101 13.55 -6.36 -4.84
CA TYR A 101 14.90 -5.79 -4.75
C TYR A 101 15.53 -5.54 -6.12
N LEU A 102 15.48 -6.53 -7.02
CA LEU A 102 16.08 -6.40 -8.35
C LEU A 102 15.40 -5.32 -9.18
N GLN A 103 14.07 -5.23 -9.08
CA GLN A 103 13.27 -4.24 -9.79
C GLN A 103 13.56 -2.83 -9.26
N LEU A 104 13.70 -2.67 -7.93
CA LEU A 104 14.15 -1.42 -7.32
C LEU A 104 15.52 -0.99 -7.84
N TYR A 105 16.47 -1.92 -7.96
CA TYR A 105 17.79 -1.65 -8.54
C TYR A 105 17.70 -1.18 -10.00
N TYR A 106 16.89 -1.84 -10.83
CA TYR A 106 16.68 -1.44 -12.22
C TYR A 106 16.04 -0.05 -12.33
N ILE A 107 15.04 0.25 -11.49
CA ILE A 107 14.37 1.56 -11.47
C ILE A 107 15.38 2.66 -11.15
N ILE A 108 16.17 2.49 -10.09
CA ILE A 108 17.12 3.52 -9.64
C ILE A 108 18.21 3.74 -10.69
N ASN A 109 18.78 2.68 -11.29
CA ASN A 109 19.78 2.85 -12.35
C ASN A 109 19.21 3.46 -13.63
N SER A 110 17.96 3.14 -13.95
CA SER A 110 17.30 3.67 -15.14
C SER A 110 17.01 5.18 -15.06
N ILE A 111 16.79 5.73 -13.87
CA ILE A 111 16.66 7.18 -13.66
C ILE A 111 17.94 7.91 -14.11
N TRP A 112 19.11 7.30 -13.89
CA TRP A 112 20.39 7.88 -14.28
C TRP A 112 20.71 7.73 -15.78
N LEU A 113 20.14 6.73 -16.46
CA LEU A 113 20.48 6.37 -17.85
C LEU A 113 19.52 6.91 -18.94
N ARG A 114 18.57 7.81 -18.60
CA ARG A 114 17.68 8.52 -19.56
C ARG A 114 16.85 7.63 -20.52
N PHE A 115 16.57 6.36 -20.19
CA PHE A 115 15.69 5.48 -21.00
C PHE A 115 14.20 5.63 -20.62
N SER A 116 13.64 6.84 -20.69
CA SER A 116 12.33 7.16 -20.10
C SER A 116 11.12 6.39 -20.66
N TYR A 117 11.19 5.88 -21.90
CA TYR A 117 10.03 5.26 -22.58
C TYR A 117 9.84 3.76 -22.31
N LEU A 118 10.91 3.00 -22.07
CA LEU A 118 10.82 1.58 -21.68
C LEU A 118 10.32 1.42 -20.23
N MET A 119 10.46 2.47 -19.42
CA MET A 119 10.21 2.47 -17.98
C MET A 119 8.73 2.37 -17.63
N PHE A 120 7.82 2.98 -18.40
CA PHE A 120 6.40 2.99 -18.02
C PHE A 120 5.76 1.59 -18.08
N GLY A 121 6.07 0.83 -19.15
CA GLY A 121 5.61 -0.56 -19.29
C GLY A 121 6.24 -1.50 -18.26
N LEU A 122 7.54 -1.35 -18.00
CA LEU A 122 8.25 -2.13 -16.99
C LEU A 122 7.71 -1.83 -15.58
N LEU A 123 7.56 -0.55 -15.20
CA LEU A 123 7.02 -0.16 -13.89
C LEU A 123 5.61 -0.72 -13.67
N PHE A 124 4.76 -0.68 -14.69
CA PHE A 124 3.41 -1.25 -14.60
C PHE A 124 3.45 -2.76 -14.29
N LEU A 125 4.27 -3.52 -15.03
CA LEU A 125 4.43 -4.96 -14.80
C LEU A 125 5.01 -5.25 -13.42
N VAL A 126 6.04 -4.51 -13.01
CA VAL A 126 6.66 -4.61 -11.69
C VAL A 126 5.67 -4.34 -10.57
N THR A 127 4.78 -3.36 -10.75
CA THR A 127 3.74 -3.02 -9.78
C THR A 127 2.73 -4.17 -9.64
N LEU A 128 2.34 -4.81 -10.75
CA LEU A 128 1.46 -5.97 -10.71
C LEU A 128 2.09 -7.17 -10.00
N LEU A 129 3.36 -7.47 -10.31
CA LEU A 129 4.11 -8.53 -9.62
C LEU A 129 4.26 -8.24 -8.12
N PHE A 130 4.52 -6.98 -7.77
CA PHE A 130 4.63 -6.58 -6.37
C PHE A 130 3.32 -6.78 -5.62
N ILE A 131 2.18 -6.38 -6.20
CA ILE A 131 0.85 -6.62 -5.63
C ILE A 131 0.61 -8.12 -5.42
N ALA A 132 0.96 -8.96 -6.40
CA ALA A 132 0.81 -10.41 -6.29
C ALA A 132 1.65 -10.99 -5.14
N VAL A 133 2.90 -10.57 -5.00
CA VAL A 133 3.78 -11.01 -3.90
C VAL A 133 3.26 -10.54 -2.54
N CYS A 134 2.85 -9.28 -2.43
CA CYS A 134 2.25 -8.76 -1.19
C CYS A 134 0.98 -9.53 -0.79
N ALA A 135 0.15 -9.91 -1.77
CA ALA A 135 -1.01 -10.75 -1.52
C ALA A 135 -0.59 -12.14 -1.01
N GLN A 136 0.36 -12.80 -1.68
CA GLN A 136 0.84 -14.12 -1.31
C GLN A 136 1.44 -14.14 0.11
N THR A 137 2.29 -13.17 0.46
CA THR A 137 2.87 -13.10 1.81
C THR A 137 1.80 -12.82 2.86
N ALA A 138 0.85 -11.92 2.60
CA ALA A 138 -0.27 -11.67 3.50
C ALA A 138 -1.09 -12.96 3.75
N PHE A 139 -1.37 -13.76 2.71
CA PHE A 139 -2.08 -15.04 2.85
C PHE A 139 -1.30 -16.03 3.73
N VAL A 140 -0.01 -16.21 3.46
CA VAL A 140 0.83 -17.18 4.20
C VAL A 140 0.94 -16.82 5.68
N PHE A 141 1.25 -15.55 6.01
CA PHE A 141 1.37 -15.13 7.41
C PHE A 141 0.01 -15.06 8.12
N CYS A 142 -1.06 -14.72 7.42
CA CYS A 142 -2.41 -14.81 7.96
C CYS A 142 -2.77 -16.26 8.34
N TYR A 143 -2.45 -17.22 7.47
CA TYR A 143 -2.66 -18.64 7.75
C TYR A 143 -1.87 -19.11 8.98
N PHE A 144 -0.60 -18.73 9.13
CA PHE A 144 0.17 -19.05 10.33
C PHE A 144 -0.41 -18.40 11.60
N CYS A 145 -0.89 -17.17 11.52
CA CYS A 145 -1.56 -16.47 12.62
C CYS A 145 -2.83 -17.20 13.07
N LEU A 146 -3.65 -17.64 12.10
CA LEU A 146 -4.88 -18.40 12.35
C LEU A 146 -4.59 -19.79 12.92
N ARG A 147 -3.54 -20.47 12.43
CA ARG A 147 -3.08 -21.76 12.98
C ARG A 147 -2.62 -21.66 14.43
N ALA A 148 -2.07 -20.51 14.82
CA ALA A 148 -1.66 -20.24 16.20
C ALA A 148 -2.79 -19.72 17.11
N GLU A 149 -4.05 -19.92 16.69
CA GLU A 149 -5.26 -19.51 17.42
C GLU A 149 -5.35 -18.00 17.73
N ASP A 150 -4.62 -17.13 17.03
CA ASP A 150 -4.71 -15.68 17.20
C ASP A 150 -5.66 -15.06 16.19
N TYR A 151 -6.80 -14.59 16.71
CA TYR A 151 -7.88 -14.00 15.93
C TYR A 151 -7.57 -12.56 15.47
N ARG A 152 -6.47 -11.93 15.93
CA ARG A 152 -6.11 -10.54 15.58
C ARG A 152 -5.35 -10.45 14.24
N TRP A 153 -5.85 -11.15 13.23
CA TRP A 153 -5.19 -11.26 11.92
C TRP A 153 -5.39 -10.02 11.03
N GLN A 154 -6.45 -9.24 11.24
CA GLN A 154 -6.85 -8.15 10.34
C GLN A 154 -5.74 -7.09 10.17
N TRP A 155 -5.30 -6.46 11.25
CA TRP A 155 -4.21 -5.47 11.20
C TRP A 155 -2.86 -6.09 10.85
N ARG A 156 -2.62 -7.34 11.25
CA ARG A 156 -1.37 -8.05 10.96
C ARG A 156 -1.22 -8.32 9.46
N SER A 157 -2.27 -8.81 8.80
CA SER A 157 -2.27 -9.11 7.37
C SER A 157 -1.97 -7.89 6.50
N PHE A 158 -2.31 -6.69 6.98
CA PHE A 158 -1.98 -5.43 6.33
C PHE A 158 -0.55 -4.96 6.66
N LEU A 159 -0.15 -5.01 7.94
CA LEU A 159 1.15 -4.52 8.39
C LEU A 159 2.33 -5.37 7.90
N THR A 160 2.14 -6.69 7.74
CA THR A 160 3.20 -7.61 7.30
C THR A 160 3.78 -7.25 5.91
N PRO A 161 2.99 -7.14 4.83
CA PRO A 161 3.52 -6.69 3.55
C PRO A 161 3.90 -5.20 3.57
N CYS A 162 3.22 -4.36 4.36
CA CYS A 162 3.55 -2.93 4.47
C CYS A 162 4.95 -2.67 5.05
N ALA A 163 5.45 -3.56 5.90
CA ALA A 163 6.81 -3.46 6.45
C ALA A 163 7.91 -3.50 5.36
N SER A 164 7.62 -4.01 4.16
CA SER A 164 8.53 -3.95 3.01
C SER A 164 8.95 -2.52 2.65
N ALA A 165 8.08 -1.53 2.85
CA ALA A 165 8.38 -0.12 2.58
C ALA A 165 9.52 0.41 3.47
N LEU A 166 9.63 -0.05 4.72
CA LEU A 166 10.73 0.31 5.61
C LEU A 166 12.06 -0.23 5.08
N TYR A 167 12.09 -1.47 4.61
CA TYR A 167 13.29 -2.06 3.99
C TYR A 167 13.68 -1.35 2.70
N SER A 168 12.70 -0.99 1.87
CA SER A 168 12.94 -0.17 0.67
C SER A 168 13.51 1.20 1.00
N LEU A 169 13.04 1.85 2.08
CA LEU A 169 13.56 3.15 2.53
C LEU A 169 15.02 3.01 2.99
N ILE A 170 15.34 2.00 3.79
CA ILE A 170 16.72 1.72 4.22
C ILE A 170 17.64 1.49 3.01
N TYR A 171 17.17 0.73 2.01
CA TYR A 171 17.91 0.50 0.78
C TYR A 171 18.19 1.80 0.01
N LEU A 172 17.20 2.71 -0.08
CA LEU A 172 17.38 4.01 -0.72
C LEU A 172 18.41 4.89 0.02
N ILE A 173 18.36 4.93 1.35
CA ILE A 173 19.36 5.65 2.16
C ILE A 173 20.76 5.09 1.90
N PHE A 174 20.90 3.76 1.90
CA PHE A 174 22.17 3.11 1.62
C PHE A 174 22.67 3.39 0.20
N TYR A 175 21.78 3.40 -0.79
CA TYR A 175 22.12 3.72 -2.17
C TYR A 175 22.62 5.17 -2.32
N ILE A 176 21.96 6.14 -1.66
CA ILE A 176 22.34 7.56 -1.71
C ILE A 176 23.68 7.81 -1.02
N ASN A 177 23.92 7.16 0.13
CA ASN A 177 25.16 7.33 0.90
C ASN A 177 26.35 6.56 0.32
N ARG A 178 26.17 5.76 -0.73
CA ARG A 178 27.26 5.00 -1.33
C ARG A 178 28.16 5.94 -2.15
N PRO A 179 29.45 6.08 -1.81
CA PRO A 179 30.35 7.06 -2.42
C PRO A 179 30.81 6.73 -3.86
N ASP A 180 30.26 5.69 -4.50
CA ASP A 180 30.67 5.24 -5.84
C ASP A 180 29.77 5.78 -6.96
N LYS A 181 29.40 7.07 -6.86
CA LYS A 181 28.96 7.93 -7.97
C LYS A 181 29.52 9.34 -7.78
#